data_AF-A0A967KG62-F1
#
_entry.id   AF-A0A967KG62-F1
#
_cell.length_a   1.000
_cell.length_b   1.000
_cell.length_c   1.000
_cell.angle_alpha   90.00
_cell.angle_beta   90.00
_cell.angle_gamma   90.00
#
_symmetry.space_group_name_H-M   'P 1'
#
loop_
_entity.id
_entity.type
_entity.pdbx_description
1 polymer ?
#
loop_
_entity_poly.entity_id
_entity_poly.type
_entity_poly.pdbx_seq_one_letter_code
_entity_poly.pdbx_strand_id
1 'polypeptide(L)' 'MFDGKDLLALSDAEMRDVRGRDIGMIFQEPMTSLNPVLTIERQLTETLEEHLDVSKEAARA' A
#
# COMPACT_ATOMS: atom_id res chain seq x y z
N MET A 1 -12.28 16.06 -0.51
CA MET A 1 -13.19 14.99 -1.00
C MET A 1 -12.45 14.13 -2.01
N PHE A 2 -12.48 12.82 -1.84
CA PHE A 2 -12.00 11.80 -2.77
C PHE A 2 -13.10 10.75 -2.91
N ASP A 3 -13.54 10.43 -4.14
CA ASP A 3 -14.68 9.52 -4.40
C ASP A 3 -15.92 9.78 -3.52
N GLY A 4 -16.26 11.05 -3.32
CA GLY A 4 -17.40 11.44 -2.49
C GLY A 4 -17.21 11.29 -0.99
N LYS A 5 -16.02 10.88 -0.52
CA LYS A 5 -15.64 10.79 0.90
C LYS A 5 -14.78 11.96 1.32
N ASP A 6 -15.00 12.50 2.52
CA ASP A 6 -14.05 13.42 3.14
C ASP A 6 -12.97 12.61 3.87
N LEU A 7 -11.77 12.55 3.28
CA LEU A 7 -10.65 11.77 3.83
C LEU A 7 -10.23 12.22 5.23
N LEU A 8 -10.45 13.50 5.58
CA LEU A 8 -10.09 14.04 6.89
C LEU A 8 -11.07 13.64 7.99
N ALA A 9 -12.26 13.15 7.62
CA ALA A 9 -13.28 12.68 8.55
C ALA A 9 -13.26 11.15 8.74
N LEU A 10 -12.41 10.43 8.01
CA LEU A 10 -12.29 8.98 8.11
C LEU A 10 -11.57 8.56 9.40
N SER A 11 -11.97 7.43 9.97
CA SER A 11 -11.19 6.75 10.99
C SER A 11 -9.89 6.15 10.42
N ASP A 12 -8.94 5.81 11.28
CA ASP A 12 -7.68 5.19 10.86
C ASP A 12 -7.88 3.86 10.12
N ALA A 13 -8.91 3.09 10.48
CA ALA A 13 -9.24 1.83 9.80
C ALA A 13 -9.75 2.09 8.38
N GLU A 14 -10.71 2.98 8.21
CA GLU A 14 -11.23 3.37 6.89
C GLU A 14 -10.15 4.00 6.02
N MET A 15 -9.22 4.75 6.64
CA MET A 15 -8.11 5.35 5.92
C MET A 15 -7.08 4.31 5.44
N ARG A 16 -6.92 3.18 6.15
CA ARG A 16 -6.08 2.06 5.66
C ARG A 16 -6.67 1.41 4.43
N ASP A 17 -7.99 1.26 4.34
CA ASP A 17 -8.64 0.64 3.17
C ASP A 17 -8.47 1.49 1.90
N VAL A 18 -8.46 2.81 2.05
CA VAL A 18 -8.20 3.75 0.94
C VAL A 18 -6.72 3.73 0.53
N ARG A 19 -5.81 3.64 1.50
CA ARG A 19 -4.36 3.60 1.25
C ARG A 19 -3.95 2.24 0.69
N GLY A 20 -3.09 2.25 -0.33
CA GLY A 20 -2.63 1.03 -1.00
C GLY A 20 -3.59 0.50 -2.05
N ARG A 21 -4.91 0.55 -1.81
CA ARG A 21 -5.92 0.08 -2.78
C ARG A 21 -6.38 1.15 -3.76
N ASP A 22 -6.77 2.32 -3.24
CA ASP A 22 -7.28 3.42 -4.07
C ASP A 22 -6.22 4.53 -4.25
N ILE A 23 -5.36 4.74 -3.25
CA ILE A 23 -4.31 5.76 -3.25
C ILE A 23 -2.96 5.18 -2.83
N GLY A 24 -1.97 5.27 -3.71
CA GLY A 24 -0.55 4.99 -3.42
C GLY A 24 0.27 6.25 -3.19
N MET A 25 1.41 6.11 -2.51
CA MET A 25 2.37 7.20 -2.29
C MET A 25 3.73 6.85 -2.90
N ILE A 26 4.30 7.79 -3.66
CA ILE A 26 5.68 7.72 -4.15
C ILE A 26 6.48 8.83 -3.46
N PHE A 27 7.48 8.44 -2.67
CA PHE A 27 8.31 9.38 -1.93
C PHE A 27 9.30 10.09 -2.85
N GLN A 28 9.61 11.35 -2.54
CA GLN A 28 10.60 12.13 -3.30
C GLN A 28 12.02 11.56 -3.17
N GLU A 29 12.32 10.97 -2.01
CA GLU A 29 13.55 10.21 -1.76
C GLU A 29 13.20 8.71 -1.63
N PRO A 30 12.90 8.02 -2.75
CA PRO A 30 12.35 6.66 -2.71
C PRO A 30 13.28 5.67 -2.01
N MET A 31 14.59 5.91 -2.03
CA MET A 31 15.59 5.07 -1.36
C MET A 31 15.40 5.02 0.16
N THR A 32 14.81 6.03 0.79
CA THR A 32 14.55 6.06 2.24
C THR A 32 13.38 5.18 2.65
N SER A 33 12.44 4.94 1.73
CA SER A 33 11.28 4.07 1.96
C SER A 33 11.55 2.60 1.70
N LEU A 34 12.69 2.27 1.06
CA LEU A 34 13.07 0.89 0.81
C LEU A 34 13.82 0.31 2.00
N ASN A 35 13.44 -0.90 2.40
CA ASN A 35 14.14 -1.68 3.40
C ASN A 35 15.26 -2.51 2.75
N PRO A 36 16.55 -2.20 3.02
CA PRO A 36 17.67 -2.86 2.36
C PRO A 36 17.86 -4.33 2.77
N VAL A 37 17.20 -4.82 3.82
CA VAL A 37 17.26 -6.24 4.20
C VAL A 37 16.27 -7.11 3.44
N LEU A 38 15.38 -6.50 2.64
CA LEU A 38 14.38 -7.21 1.84
C LEU A 38 14.77 -7.21 0.37
N THR A 39 14.39 -8.27 -0.35
CA THR A 39 14.49 -8.30 -1.81
C THR A 39 13.50 -7.32 -2.43
N ILE A 40 13.77 -6.90 -3.67
CA ILE A 40 12.84 -6.05 -4.43
C ILE A 40 11.48 -6.76 -4.58
N GLU A 41 11.49 -8.07 -4.89
CA GLU A 41 10.27 -8.88 -4.97
C GLU A 41 9.47 -8.80 -3.66
N ARG A 42 10.09 -9.06 -2.50
CA ARG A 42 9.36 -9.07 -1.23
C ARG A 42 8.72 -7.72 -0.91
N GLN A 43 9.42 -6.62 -1.18
CA GLN A 43 8.88 -5.27 -0.90
C GLN A 43 7.66 -4.95 -1.78
N LEU A 44 7.65 -5.45 -3.02
CA LEU A 44 6.51 -5.31 -3.92
C LEU A 44 5.36 -6.23 -3.49
N THR A 45 5.62 -7.52 -3.22
CA THR A 45 4.56 -8.48 -2.92
C THR A 45 3.92 -8.24 -1.55
N GLU A 46 4.67 -7.78 -0.55
CA GLU A 46 4.14 -7.46 0.78
C GLU A 46 3.02 -6.41 0.72
N THR A 47 3.20 -5.36 -0.08
CA THR A 47 2.18 -4.33 -0.24
C THR A 47 0.91 -4.88 -0.91
N LEU A 48 1.06 -5.80 -1.86
CA LEU A 48 -0.07 -6.44 -2.54
C LEU A 48 -0.81 -7.39 -1.60
N GLU A 49 -0.09 -8.22 -0.84
CA GLU A 49 -0.63 -9.14 0.16
C GLU A 49 -1.49 -8.38 1.20
N GLU A 50 -0.98 -7.27 1.72
CA GLU A 50 -1.64 -6.50 2.79
C GLU A 50 -2.85 -5.67 2.31
N HIS A 51 -2.79 -5.10 1.11
CA HIS A 51 -3.80 -4.13 0.66
C HIS A 51 -4.78 -4.66 -0.40
N LEU A 52 -4.47 -5.79 -1.05
CA LEU A 52 -5.30 -6.36 -2.13
C LEU A 52 -5.91 -7.73 -1.78
N ASP A 53 -5.69 -8.24 -0.57
CA ASP A 53 -6.20 -9.55 -0.10
C ASP A 53 -5.89 -10.70 -1.07
N VAL A 54 -4.70 -10.65 -1.68
CA VAL A 54 -4.21 -11.68 -2.60
C VAL A 54 -3.34 -12.69 -1.86
N SER A 55 -3.42 -13.96 -2.26
CA SER A 55 -2.53 -14.98 -1.71
C SER A 55 -1.08 -14.69 -2.08
N LYS A 56 -0.15 -15.23 -1.29
CA LYS A 56 1.29 -15.09 -1.56
C LYS A 56 1.69 -15.64 -2.94
N GLU A 57 1.05 -16.71 -3.40
CA GLU A 57 1.27 -17.23 -4.74
C GLU A 57 0.73 -16.27 -5.80
N ALA A 58 -0.47 -15.71 -5.59
CA ALA A 58 -1.08 -14.75 -6.51
C ALA A 58 -0.29 -13.43 -6.57
N ALA A 59 0.30 -12.98 -5.47
CA ALA A 59 1.13 -11.77 -5.43
C ALA A 59 2.44 -11.89 -6.24
N ARG A 60 2.89 -13.12 -6.53
CA ARG A 60 4.14 -13.42 -7.24
C ARG A 60 3.94 -13.79 -8.73
N ALA A 61 2.70 -14.01 -9.14
CA ALA A 61 2.33 -14.45 -10.49
C ALA A 61 2.21 -13.26 -11.46
#